data_AF-A0A063Z846-F1
#
_entry.id   AF-A0A063Z846-F1
#
_cell.length_a   1.000
_cell.length_b   1.000
_cell.length_c   1.000
_cell.angle_alpha   90.00
_cell.angle_beta   90.00
_cell.angle_gamma   90.00
#
_symmetry.space_group_name_H-M   'P 1'
#
loop_
_entity.id
_entity.type
_entity.pdbx_description
1 polymer ?
#
loop_
_entity_poly.entity_id
_entity_poly.type
_entity_poly.pdbx_seq_one_letter_code
_entity_poly.pdbx_strand_id
1 'polypeptide(L)'
;MLGEEMIFPAPERARFFEEVLFPLAGFEPADADLFDAVVTASTALNLTGNARVAHGYLGGALSREEAFRLLQDVLLLDPKAAQVRLRFIEEFRAYPVALAQGYRIVRDYVGDGTDRWERFVHALTEPVLPGDLTSSDSPG
;
A
#
# COMPACT_ATOMS: atom_id res chain seq x y z
N MET A 1 -3.47 -3.22 -4.66
CA MET A 1 -3.25 -1.82 -5.14
C MET A 1 -4.61 -1.19 -5.40
N LEU A 2 -4.78 0.14 -5.34
CA LEU A 2 -6.13 0.74 -5.38
C LEU A 2 -6.96 0.34 -6.62
N GLY A 3 -6.37 0.26 -7.81
CA GLY A 3 -7.09 -0.17 -9.02
C GLY A 3 -7.67 -1.59 -8.94
N GLU A 4 -6.99 -2.51 -8.26
CA GLU A 4 -7.50 -3.86 -7.98
C GLU A 4 -8.67 -3.83 -7.00
N GLU A 5 -8.56 -3.01 -5.95
CA GLU A 5 -9.63 -2.80 -4.96
C GLU A 5 -10.88 -2.13 -5.57
N MET A 6 -10.68 -1.34 -6.63
CA MET A 6 -11.77 -0.73 -7.39
C MET A 6 -12.55 -1.74 -8.24
N ILE A 7 -11.86 -2.74 -8.82
CA ILE A 7 -12.47 -3.78 -9.67
C ILE A 7 -13.04 -4.92 -8.83
N PHE A 8 -12.36 -5.29 -7.74
CA PHE A 8 -12.74 -6.37 -6.84
C PHE A 8 -12.81 -5.86 -5.39
N PRO A 9 -13.99 -5.36 -4.94
CA PRO A 9 -14.23 -5.08 -3.54
C PRO A 9 -13.94 -6.29 -2.66
N ALA A 10 -13.56 -6.08 -1.39
CA ALA A 10 -13.06 -7.15 -0.52
C ALA A 10 -13.94 -8.43 -0.47
N PRO A 11 -15.28 -8.37 -0.35
CA PRO A 11 -16.12 -9.57 -0.33
C PRO A 11 -16.12 -10.33 -1.67
N GLU A 12 -16.07 -9.61 -2.79
CA GLU A 12 -16.06 -10.21 -4.13
C GLU A 12 -14.70 -10.80 -4.47
N ARG A 13 -13.61 -10.16 -3.99
CA ARG A 13 -12.24 -10.64 -4.17
C ARG A 13 -12.01 -11.99 -3.47
N ALA A 14 -12.40 -12.10 -2.20
CA ALA A 14 -12.26 -13.35 -1.44
C ALA A 14 -13.03 -14.49 -2.10
N ARG A 15 -14.27 -14.22 -2.54
CA ARG A 15 -15.10 -15.19 -3.26
C ARG A 15 -14.48 -15.61 -4.60
N PHE A 16 -13.92 -14.66 -5.36
CA PHE A 16 -13.23 -14.98 -6.61
C PHE A 16 -11.98 -15.85 -6.37
N PHE A 17 -11.26 -15.61 -5.28
CA PHE A 17 -10.12 -16.45 -4.91
C PHE A 17 -10.57 -17.86 -4.54
N GLU A 18 -11.59 -17.98 -3.69
CA GLU A 18 -12.17 -19.25 -3.27
C GLU A 18 -12.71 -20.08 -4.44
N GLU A 19 -13.56 -19.47 -5.29
CA GLU A 19 -14.30 -20.18 -6.32
C GLU A 19 -13.50 -20.40 -7.62
N VAL A 20 -12.48 -19.58 -7.89
CA VAL A 20 -11.77 -19.58 -9.19
C VAL A 20 -10.27 -19.77 -9.05
N LEU A 21 -9.56 -18.85 -8.38
CA LEU A 21 -8.09 -18.85 -8.44
C LEU A 21 -7.47 -19.99 -7.63
N PHE A 22 -7.97 -20.27 -6.44
CA PHE A 22 -7.41 -21.28 -5.55
C PHE A 22 -7.50 -22.70 -6.15
N PRO A 23 -8.66 -23.13 -6.68
CA PRO A 23 -8.75 -24.40 -7.39
C PRO A 23 -7.78 -24.51 -8.57
N LEU A 24 -7.62 -23.43 -9.35
CA LEU A 24 -6.70 -23.42 -10.51
C LEU A 24 -5.22 -23.46 -10.10
N ALA A 25 -4.88 -22.89 -8.94
CA ALA A 25 -3.53 -22.87 -8.40
C ALA A 25 -3.21 -24.08 -7.50
N GLY A 26 -4.21 -24.93 -7.18
CA GLY A 26 -4.05 -26.07 -6.28
C GLY A 26 -4.01 -25.69 -4.79
N PHE A 27 -4.57 -24.55 -4.40
CA PHE A 27 -4.74 -24.14 -3.01
C PHE A 27 -6.11 -24.55 -2.46
N GLU A 28 -6.20 -24.74 -1.14
CA GLU A 28 -7.44 -25.08 -0.44
C GLU A 28 -8.37 -23.86 -0.37
N PRO A 29 -9.59 -23.89 -0.94
CA PRO A 29 -10.48 -22.71 -1.00
C PRO A 29 -10.79 -22.08 0.37
N ALA A 30 -10.81 -22.89 1.44
CA ALA A 30 -11.04 -22.43 2.81
C ALA A 30 -9.96 -21.46 3.32
N ASP A 31 -8.79 -21.42 2.69
CA ASP A 31 -7.70 -20.51 3.05
C ASP A 31 -7.83 -19.12 2.39
N ALA A 32 -8.81 -18.90 1.51
CA ALA A 32 -8.94 -17.67 0.72
C ALA A 32 -9.10 -16.41 1.60
N ASP A 33 -9.94 -16.46 2.63
CA ASP A 33 -10.14 -15.36 3.56
C ASP A 33 -8.87 -15.03 4.36
N LEU A 34 -8.16 -16.07 4.83
CA LEU A 34 -6.91 -15.91 5.57
C LEU A 34 -5.84 -15.29 4.67
N PHE A 35 -5.73 -15.78 3.44
CA PHE A 35 -4.79 -15.24 2.45
C PHE A 35 -5.07 -13.76 2.17
N ASP A 36 -6.34 -13.39 1.92
CA ASP A 36 -6.71 -12.00 1.69
C ASP A 36 -6.36 -11.09 2.87
N ALA A 37 -6.65 -11.55 4.09
CA ALA A 37 -6.31 -10.83 5.31
C ALA A 37 -4.80 -10.62 5.47
N VAL A 38 -3.99 -11.66 5.22
CA VAL A 38 -2.52 -11.60 5.31
C VAL A 38 -1.93 -10.68 4.24
N VAL A 39 -2.39 -10.78 2.99
CA VAL A 39 -1.91 -9.94 1.88
C VAL A 39 -2.26 -8.47 2.12
N THR A 40 -3.48 -8.20 2.58
CA THR A 40 -3.93 -6.85 2.92
C THR A 40 -3.09 -6.26 4.05
N ALA A 41 -2.92 -7.00 5.14
CA ALA A 41 -2.10 -6.57 6.28
C ALA A 41 -0.63 -6.37 5.89
N SER A 42 -0.07 -7.28 5.10
CA SER A 42 1.32 -7.20 4.63
C SER A 42 1.55 -5.99 3.72
N THR A 43 0.59 -5.67 2.85
CA THR A 43 0.65 -4.49 1.97
C THR A 43 0.62 -3.20 2.79
N ALA A 44 -0.32 -3.08 3.74
CA ALA A 44 -0.41 -1.93 4.63
C ALA A 44 0.87 -1.76 5.46
N LEU A 45 1.37 -2.85 6.04
CA LEU A 45 2.61 -2.89 6.80
C LEU A 45 3.80 -2.45 5.95
N ASN A 46 3.90 -2.92 4.70
CA ASN A 46 5.00 -2.54 3.81
C ASN A 46 4.99 -1.04 3.50
N LEU A 47 3.83 -0.48 3.13
CA LEU A 47 3.69 0.94 2.80
C LEU A 47 4.06 1.83 4.00
N THR A 48 3.39 1.63 5.13
CA THR A 48 3.58 2.48 6.32
C THR A 48 4.92 2.23 7.00
N GLY A 49 5.35 0.98 7.13
CA GLY A 49 6.60 0.64 7.79
C GLY A 49 7.83 1.10 6.99
N ASN A 50 7.80 1.00 5.66
CA ASN A 50 8.88 1.53 4.82
C ASN A 50 9.00 3.06 4.94
N ALA A 51 7.87 3.78 4.94
CA ALA A 51 7.85 5.23 5.17
C ALA A 51 8.39 5.60 6.56
N ARG A 52 8.02 4.85 7.61
CA ARG A 52 8.52 5.07 8.97
C ARG A 52 10.04 4.89 9.07
N VAL A 53 10.57 3.81 8.50
CA VAL A 53 12.01 3.55 8.51
C VAL A 53 12.76 4.64 7.73
N ALA A 54 12.27 5.01 6.54
CA ALA A 54 12.86 6.08 5.74
C ALA A 54 12.87 7.41 6.51
N HIS A 55 11.74 7.81 7.09
CA HIS A 55 11.65 9.05 7.86
C HIS A 55 12.62 9.05 9.07
N GLY A 56 12.62 7.99 9.86
CA GLY A 56 13.48 7.90 11.05
C GLY A 56 14.97 7.87 10.71
N TYR A 57 15.37 7.11 9.69
CA TYR A 57 16.76 7.02 9.25
C TYR A 57 17.26 8.35 8.67
N LEU A 58 16.50 8.93 7.74
CA LEU A 58 16.88 10.19 7.07
C LEU A 58 16.82 11.39 8.02
N GLY A 59 15.94 11.35 9.01
CA GLY A 59 15.83 12.36 10.06
C GLY A 59 16.85 12.20 11.20
N GLY A 60 17.70 11.15 11.17
CA GLY A 60 18.72 10.90 12.17
C GLY A 60 18.21 10.34 13.51
N ALA A 61 16.91 10.04 13.61
CA ALA A 61 16.33 9.40 14.78
C ALA A 61 16.64 7.90 14.85
N LEU A 62 17.01 7.29 13.72
CA LEU A 62 17.48 5.92 13.62
C LEU A 62 18.89 5.92 13.02
N SER A 63 19.80 5.15 13.62
CA SER A 63 21.04 4.72 12.97
C SER A 63 20.75 3.82 11.78
N ARG A 64 21.76 3.63 10.93
CA ARG A 64 21.67 2.70 9.79
C ARG A 64 21.40 1.27 10.24
N GLU A 65 22.02 0.85 11.34
CA GLU A 65 21.87 -0.47 11.95
C GLU A 65 20.46 -0.66 12.55
N GLU A 66 19.91 0.36 13.21
CA GLU A 66 18.53 0.34 13.69
C GLU A 66 17.51 0.26 12.55
N ALA A 67 17.72 1.06 11.50
CA ALA A 67 16.88 1.01 10.30
C ALA A 67 16.92 -0.39 9.67
N PHE A 68 18.11 -0.98 9.52
CA PHE A 68 18.28 -2.34 8.99
C PHE A 68 17.58 -3.40 9.86
N ARG A 69 17.63 -3.28 11.19
CA ARG A 69 16.92 -4.19 12.10
C ARG A 69 15.41 -4.04 11.97
N LEU A 70 14.87 -2.82 11.94
CA LEU A 70 13.43 -2.61 11.77
C LEU A 70 12.91 -3.15 10.42
N LEU A 71 13.70 -3.06 9.36
CA LEU A 71 13.35 -3.66 8.06
C LEU A 71 13.23 -5.19 8.15
N GLN A 72 13.98 -5.85 9.02
CA GLN A 72 13.87 -7.30 9.22
C GLN A 72 12.78 -7.65 10.22
N ASP A 73 12.80 -7.04 11.39
CA ASP A 73 11.95 -7.45 12.52
C ASP A 73 10.50 -7.00 12.35
N VAL A 74 10.27 -5.84 11.72
CA VAL A 74 8.93 -5.26 11.55
C VAL A 74 8.40 -5.48 10.14
N LEU A 75 9.23 -5.31 9.11
CA LEU A 75 8.80 -5.55 7.72
C LEU A 75 9.04 -7.00 7.25
N LEU A 76 9.55 -7.87 8.12
CA LEU A 76 9.76 -9.30 7.86
C LEU A 76 10.61 -9.56 6.61
N LEU A 77 11.51 -8.63 6.27
CA LEU A 77 12.41 -8.79 5.14
C LEU A 77 13.58 -9.68 5.53
N ASP A 78 14.00 -10.55 4.62
CA ASP A 78 15.26 -11.27 4.78
C ASP A 78 16.45 -10.28 4.74
N PRO A 79 17.64 -10.66 5.24
CA PRO A 79 18.79 -9.77 5.31
C PRO A 79 19.19 -9.12 3.98
N LYS A 80 19.08 -9.86 2.86
CA LYS A 80 19.42 -9.34 1.53
C LYS A 80 18.37 -8.33 1.07
N ALA A 81 17.09 -8.63 1.23
CA ALA A 81 16.01 -7.71 0.91
C ALA A 81 16.06 -6.42 1.76
N ALA A 82 16.36 -6.54 3.06
CA ALA A 82 16.54 -5.39 3.95
C ALA A 82 17.71 -4.50 3.50
N GLN A 83 18.83 -5.09 3.06
CA GLN A 83 19.95 -4.31 2.51
C GLN A 83 19.58 -3.57 1.21
N VAL A 84 18.86 -4.25 0.30
CA VAL A 84 18.36 -3.63 -0.94
C VAL A 84 17.43 -2.47 -0.59
N ARG A 85 16.49 -2.67 0.34
CA ARG A 85 15.53 -1.65 0.76
C ARG A 85 16.23 -0.45 1.39
N LEU A 86 17.24 -0.67 2.21
CA LEU A 86 18.01 0.41 2.82
C LEU A 86 18.78 1.23 1.79
N ARG A 87 19.41 0.59 0.79
CA ARG A 87 20.04 1.29 -0.33
C ARG A 87 19.04 2.11 -1.13
N PHE A 88 17.84 1.57 -1.36
CA PHE A 88 16.76 2.30 -2.02
C PHE A 88 16.35 3.55 -1.24
N ILE A 89 16.25 3.47 0.10
CA ILE A 89 15.99 4.64 0.95
C ILE A 89 17.15 5.65 0.87
N GLU A 90 18.39 5.19 0.82
CA GLU A 90 19.57 6.04 0.70
C GLU A 90 19.60 6.81 -0.64
N GLU A 91 19.25 6.12 -1.72
CA GLU A 91 19.23 6.65 -3.10
C GLU A 91 18.03 7.59 -3.34
N PHE A 92 16.81 7.13 -3.04
CA PHE A 92 15.57 7.85 -3.35
C PHE A 92 15.03 8.69 -2.19
N ARG A 93 15.75 8.71 -1.06
CA ARG A 93 15.47 9.58 0.09
C ARG A 93 14.02 9.47 0.55
N ALA A 94 13.28 10.57 0.54
CA ALA A 94 11.92 10.67 1.04
C ALA A 94 10.87 10.00 0.15
N TYR A 95 11.25 9.38 -0.98
CA TYR A 95 10.30 8.74 -1.90
C TYR A 95 9.35 7.73 -1.23
N PRO A 96 9.77 6.83 -0.31
CA PRO A 96 8.83 5.96 0.39
C PRO A 96 7.76 6.70 1.20
N VAL A 97 8.13 7.85 1.78
CA VAL A 97 7.20 8.71 2.55
C VAL A 97 6.21 9.36 1.58
N ALA A 98 6.69 9.92 0.48
CA ALA A 98 5.85 10.52 -0.55
C ALA A 98 4.86 9.50 -1.15
N LEU A 99 5.31 8.26 -1.41
CA LEU A 99 4.47 7.20 -1.93
C LEU A 99 3.38 6.80 -0.93
N ALA A 100 3.74 6.56 0.34
CA ALA A 100 2.76 6.20 1.37
C ALA A 100 1.72 7.31 1.58
N GLN A 101 2.16 8.57 1.59
CA GLN A 101 1.27 9.72 1.76
C GLN A 101 0.38 9.93 0.52
N GLY A 102 0.92 9.81 -0.69
CA GLY A 102 0.14 9.92 -1.93
C GLY A 102 -0.91 8.82 -2.05
N TYR A 103 -0.54 7.57 -1.73
CA TYR A 103 -1.48 6.46 -1.71
C TYR A 103 -2.64 6.72 -0.73
N ARG A 104 -2.34 7.22 0.47
CA ARG A 104 -3.36 7.57 1.46
C ARG A 104 -4.28 8.69 0.97
N ILE A 105 -3.73 9.78 0.44
CA ILE A 105 -4.53 10.90 -0.08
C ILE A 105 -5.52 10.43 -1.15
N VAL A 106 -5.04 9.66 -2.13
CA VAL A 106 -5.92 9.17 -3.22
C VAL A 106 -6.96 8.19 -2.67
N ARG A 107 -6.57 7.30 -1.75
CA ARG A 107 -7.52 6.36 -1.12
C ARG A 107 -8.61 7.09 -0.35
N ASP A 108 -8.23 8.07 0.46
CA ASP A 108 -9.15 8.89 1.26
C ASP A 108 -10.10 9.69 0.35
N TYR A 109 -9.59 10.25 -0.75
CA TYR A 109 -10.37 10.99 -1.74
C TYR A 109 -11.41 10.13 -2.46
N VAL A 110 -10.99 8.95 -2.93
CA VAL A 110 -11.85 8.01 -3.67
C VAL A 110 -12.96 7.47 -2.77
N GLY A 111 -12.63 7.09 -1.53
CA GLY A 111 -13.58 6.57 -0.55
C GLY A 111 -14.32 5.31 -1.03
N ASP A 112 -15.44 5.03 -0.36
CA ASP A 112 -16.29 3.85 -0.62
C ASP A 112 -17.70 4.23 -1.11
N GLY A 113 -17.89 5.47 -1.55
CA GLY A 113 -19.16 6.01 -2.06
C GLY A 113 -19.57 5.43 -3.42
N THR A 114 -20.82 5.69 -3.84
CA THR A 114 -21.30 5.29 -5.18
C THR A 114 -20.57 6.00 -6.31
N ASP A 115 -20.02 7.18 -6.04
CA ASP A 115 -19.21 8.02 -6.92
C ASP A 115 -17.72 7.64 -6.93
N ARG A 116 -17.29 6.61 -6.17
CA ARG A 116 -15.89 6.22 -6.06
C ARG A 116 -15.20 6.00 -7.41
N TRP A 117 -15.92 5.47 -8.40
CA TRP A 117 -15.36 5.22 -9.73
C TRP A 117 -15.10 6.53 -10.49
N GLU A 118 -16.02 7.49 -10.40
CA GLU A 118 -15.87 8.82 -11.00
C GLU A 118 -14.68 9.54 -10.37
N ARG A 119 -14.56 9.49 -9.04
CA ARG A 119 -13.40 10.04 -8.31
C ARG A 119 -12.09 9.37 -8.71
N PHE A 120 -12.06 8.04 -8.80
CA PHE A 120 -10.87 7.30 -9.20
C PHE A 120 -10.43 7.66 -10.63
N VAL A 121 -11.37 7.77 -11.57
CA VAL A 121 -11.09 8.21 -12.93
C VAL A 121 -10.55 9.64 -12.95
N HIS A 122 -11.20 10.57 -12.24
CA HIS A 122 -10.73 11.96 -12.12
C HIS A 122 -9.27 12.04 -11.67
N ALA A 123 -8.90 11.30 -10.61
CA ALA A 123 -7.52 11.27 -10.11
C ALA A 123 -6.49 10.67 -11.09
N LEU A 124 -6.92 9.90 -12.08
CA LEU A 124 -6.05 9.30 -13.10
C LEU A 124 -5.95 10.14 -14.38
N THR A 125 -7.03 10.82 -14.76
CA THR A 125 -7.13 11.50 -16.06
C THR A 125 -6.88 13.00 -15.99
N GLU A 126 -6.99 13.60 -14.81
CA GLU A 126 -6.79 15.03 -14.63
C GLU A 126 -5.46 15.35 -13.92
N PRO A 127 -4.81 16.48 -14.25
CA PRO A 127 -3.68 16.98 -13.49
C PRO A 127 -4.17 17.47 -12.12
N VAL A 128 -4.10 16.61 -11.11
CA VAL A 128 -4.50 16.92 -9.74
C VAL A 128 -3.29 17.16 -8.83
N LEU A 129 -3.38 18.16 -7.97
CA LEU A 129 -2.46 18.38 -6.86
C LEU A 129 -2.97 17.65 -5.60
N PRO A 130 -2.08 17.31 -4.65
CA PRO A 130 -2.50 16.76 -3.36
C PRO A 130 -3.54 17.62 -2.62
N GLY A 131 -3.48 18.95 -2.81
CA GLY A 131 -4.47 19.88 -2.25
C GLY A 131 -5.88 19.62 -2.79
N ASP A 132 -6.01 19.46 -4.11
CA ASP A 132 -7.29 19.28 -4.79
C ASP A 132 -8.06 18.04 -4.31
N LEU A 133 -7.32 17.01 -3.88
CA LEU A 133 -7.87 15.76 -3.35
C LEU A 133 -8.21 15.80 -1.86
N THR A 134 -7.84 16.87 -1.15
CA THR A 134 -8.02 17.01 0.32
C THR A 134 -8.87 18.20 0.73
N SER A 135 -9.03 19.21 -0.14
CA SER A 135 -10.02 20.28 0.04
C SER A 135 -11.43 19.77 -0.28
N SER A 136 -12.39 20.11 0.58
CA SER A 136 -13.83 19.76 0.48
C SER A 136 -14.57 20.30 -0.75
N ASP A 137 -13.85 20.90 -1.71
CA ASP A 137 -14.37 21.46 -2.95
C ASP A 137 -14.26 20.46 -4.11
N SER A 138 -14.54 19.18 -3.86
CA SER A 138 -14.69 18.22 -4.95
C SER A 138 -15.96 18.57 -5.74
N PRO A 139 -15.93 18.60 -7.09
CA PRO A 139 -17.12 18.86 -7.88
C PRO A 139 -18.14 17.75 -7.61
N GLY A 140 -19.36 18.14 -7.24
CA GLY A 140 -20.51 17.24 -7.17
C GLY A 140 -21.14 16.96 -8.53
#